data_AF-A0A7C0WFA5-F1
#
_entry.id   AF-A0A7C0WFA5-F1
#
_cell.length_a   1.000
_cell.length_b   1.000
_cell.length_c   1.000
_cell.angle_alpha   90.00
_cell.angle_beta   90.00
_cell.angle_gamma   90.00
#
_symmetry.space_group_name_H-M   'P 1'
#
loop_
_entity.id
_entity.type
_entity.pdbx_description
1 polymer ?
#
loop_
_entity_poly.entity_id
_entity_poly.type
_entity_poly.pdbx_seq_one_letter_code
_entity_poly.pdbx_strand_id
1 'polypeptide(L)'
;MDRIKSLKIMFFFSFLLLIFVFTYNVSDKLSFRRIRPQLTETLLRLQAILEDPTGVIEDEELIKKGILDELLRINPEYAHKYEQKAKGILVKIYKEVREGKRRIFPRGLWQGEQGKINAKVIIRYVVEEVEGWSLPDLPKMRSNWGNWFHKEIGLGGMLGRKFHNSPLEAFKFAYPEYFWDKDNWDKPFLWFDHDFSPKGIWEDPAYDDYVRKLIRYYVEKVEGWSLPDLPKMRNDWRDWFRK
;
A
#
# COMPACT_ATOMS: atom_id res chain seq x y z
N MET A 1 10.50 1.02 54.32
CA MET A 1 10.56 2.50 54.17
C MET A 1 11.02 2.86 52.75
N ASP A 2 10.62 2.05 51.74
CA ASP A 2 11.28 2.03 50.43
C ASP A 2 10.37 2.35 49.23
N ARG A 3 9.04 2.38 49.42
CA ARG A 3 8.11 2.75 48.34
C ARG A 3 8.09 4.26 48.04
N ILE A 4 8.42 5.11 49.02
CA ILE A 4 8.43 6.58 48.86
C ILE A 4 9.70 7.05 48.11
N LYS A 5 10.82 6.31 48.19
CA LYS A 5 12.03 6.62 47.41
C LYS A 5 11.88 6.25 45.93
N SER A 6 11.17 5.15 45.61
CA SER A 6 10.90 4.73 44.22
C SER A 6 9.98 5.71 43.48
N LEU A 7 8.95 6.26 44.14
CA LEU A 7 8.03 7.23 43.51
C LEU A 7 8.70 8.58 43.19
N LYS A 8 9.66 9.02 44.03
CA LYS A 8 10.43 10.25 43.78
C LYS A 8 11.41 10.11 42.62
N ILE A 9 11.96 8.91 42.39
CA ILE A 9 12.86 8.63 41.26
C ILE A 9 12.09 8.59 39.94
N MET A 10 10.88 8.00 39.91
CA MET A 10 10.02 8.01 38.72
C MET A 10 9.54 9.41 38.33
N PHE A 11 9.22 10.27 39.30
CA PHE A 11 8.85 11.67 39.02
C PHE A 11 10.03 12.52 38.51
N PHE A 12 11.25 12.28 39.00
CA PHE A 12 12.44 12.96 38.49
C PHE A 12 12.80 12.53 37.06
N PHE A 13 12.63 11.25 36.70
CA PHE A 13 12.84 10.79 35.33
C PHE A 13 11.77 11.30 34.35
N SER A 14 10.50 11.41 34.79
CA SER A 14 9.42 11.96 33.96
C SER A 14 9.57 13.48 33.75
N PHE A 15 10.05 14.22 34.75
CA PHE A 15 10.29 15.66 34.62
C PHE A 15 11.55 15.98 33.81
N LEU A 16 12.62 15.16 33.89
CA LEU A 16 13.78 15.30 33.01
C LEU A 16 13.47 14.93 31.55
N LEU A 17 12.59 13.95 31.29
CA LEU A 17 12.16 13.64 29.92
C LEU A 17 11.32 14.78 29.33
N LEU A 18 10.50 15.44 30.16
CA LEU A 18 9.72 16.61 29.73
C LEU A 18 10.62 17.82 29.43
N ILE A 19 11.68 18.05 30.22
CA ILE A 19 12.69 19.08 29.94
C ILE A 19 13.54 18.72 28.71
N PHE A 20 13.83 17.44 28.45
CA PHE A 20 14.56 17.03 27.25
C PHE A 20 13.71 17.18 25.98
N VAL A 21 12.41 16.91 26.04
CA VAL A 21 11.47 17.16 24.93
C VAL A 21 11.23 18.66 24.72
N PHE A 22 11.30 19.50 25.76
CA PHE A 22 11.10 20.96 25.62
C PHE A 22 12.39 21.73 25.26
N THR A 23 13.57 21.26 25.65
CA THR A 23 14.85 21.90 25.31
C THR A 23 15.37 21.52 23.92
N TYR A 24 15.04 20.32 23.41
CA TYR A 24 15.22 20.01 21.97
C TYR A 24 14.25 20.76 21.05
N ASN A 25 13.22 21.42 21.59
CA ASN A 25 12.24 22.17 20.81
C ASN A 25 12.44 23.70 20.83
N VAL A 26 13.52 24.22 21.44
CA VAL A 26 13.78 25.67 21.49
C VAL A 26 15.22 26.08 21.13
N SER A 27 16.20 25.16 21.04
CA SER A 27 17.60 25.55 20.72
C SER A 27 18.05 25.33 19.27
N ASP A 28 17.17 24.96 18.33
CA ASP A 28 17.55 24.78 16.92
C ASP A 28 16.86 25.77 15.96
N LYS A 29 16.52 26.95 16.48
CA LYS A 29 15.99 28.08 15.68
C LYS A 29 17.06 28.83 14.89
N LEU A 30 18.32 28.37 14.87
CA LEU A 30 19.42 29.01 14.14
C LEU A 30 20.15 28.10 13.14
N SER A 31 19.72 26.85 12.94
CA SER A 31 20.22 25.99 11.85
C SER A 31 19.13 25.50 10.87
N PHE A 32 17.84 25.76 11.16
CA PHE A 32 16.71 25.50 10.26
C PHE A 32 16.52 26.55 9.14
N ARG A 33 17.62 27.06 8.60
CA ARG A 33 17.67 27.67 7.26
C ARG A 33 18.22 26.67 6.23
N ARG A 34 17.79 25.41 6.30
CA ARG A 34 17.82 24.50 5.15
C ARG A 34 16.57 24.74 4.34
N ILE A 35 16.72 25.58 3.31
CA ILE A 35 15.89 25.72 2.11
C ILE A 35 14.56 24.97 2.23
N ARG A 36 13.52 25.60 2.81
CA ARG A 36 12.16 25.18 2.47
C ARG A 36 12.06 25.41 0.96
N PRO A 37 11.80 24.38 0.12
CA PRO A 37 11.38 24.67 -1.25
C PRO A 37 10.22 25.65 -1.15
N GLN A 38 10.13 26.63 -2.05
CA GLN A 38 8.97 27.52 -2.09
C GLN A 38 7.75 26.64 -2.30
N LEU A 39 7.02 26.34 -1.21
CA LEU A 39 5.82 25.53 -1.25
C LEU A 39 4.83 26.32 -2.10
N THR A 40 4.40 25.75 -3.23
CA THR A 40 3.39 26.38 -4.07
C THR A 40 2.10 26.54 -3.27
N GLU A 41 1.27 27.52 -3.64
CA GLU A 41 -0.04 27.71 -3.01
C GLU A 41 -0.85 26.40 -2.97
N THR A 42 -0.80 25.62 -4.06
CA THR A 42 -1.45 24.32 -4.16
C THR A 42 -0.98 23.32 -3.10
N LEU A 43 0.31 23.30 -2.79
CA LEU A 43 0.89 22.39 -1.81
C LEU A 43 0.49 22.77 -0.39
N LEU A 44 0.47 24.07 -0.08
CA LEU A 44 -0.03 24.60 1.20
C LEU A 44 -1.53 24.32 1.38
N ARG A 45 -2.33 24.48 0.32
CA ARG A 45 -3.76 24.14 0.32
C ARG A 45 -3.98 22.66 0.61
N LEU A 46 -3.24 21.77 -0.06
CA LEU A 46 -3.33 20.34 0.21
C LEU A 46 -2.97 20.04 1.66
N GLN A 47 -1.83 20.55 2.14
CA GLN A 47 -1.40 20.34 3.52
C GLN A 47 -2.45 20.79 4.54
N ALA A 48 -3.04 21.99 4.35
CA ALA A 48 -4.09 22.50 5.23
C ALA A 48 -5.30 21.56 5.29
N ILE A 49 -5.76 21.03 4.14
CA ILE A 49 -6.86 20.05 4.07
C ILE A 49 -6.50 18.74 4.79
N LEU A 50 -5.25 18.27 4.64
CA LEU A 50 -4.79 17.05 5.29
C LEU A 50 -4.69 17.20 6.81
N GLU A 51 -4.36 18.39 7.32
CA GLU A 51 -4.28 18.66 8.77
C GLU A 51 -5.64 18.96 9.41
N ASP A 52 -6.60 19.50 8.66
CA ASP A 52 -7.97 19.69 9.14
C ASP A 52 -8.67 18.34 9.34
N PRO A 53 -9.13 17.98 10.56
CA PRO A 53 -9.86 16.74 10.80
C PRO A 53 -11.07 16.54 9.89
N THR A 54 -11.77 17.63 9.53
CA THR A 54 -12.97 17.64 8.71
C THR A 54 -12.70 17.86 7.23
N GLY A 55 -11.46 18.18 6.86
CA GLY A 55 -11.09 18.52 5.49
C GLY A 55 -11.39 17.41 4.49
N VAL A 56 -11.89 17.77 3.31
CA VAL A 56 -12.13 16.87 2.18
C VAL A 56 -11.50 17.47 0.94
N ILE A 57 -10.95 16.64 0.06
CA ILE A 57 -10.37 17.11 -1.20
C ILE A 57 -11.48 17.13 -2.26
N GLU A 58 -11.89 18.33 -2.66
CA GLU A 58 -12.91 18.55 -3.69
C GLU A 58 -12.35 19.20 -4.96
N ASP A 59 -11.14 19.77 -4.89
CA ASP A 59 -10.45 20.39 -6.02
C ASP A 59 -9.63 19.36 -6.80
N GLU A 60 -9.95 19.21 -8.09
CA GLU A 60 -9.29 18.28 -9.01
C GLU A 60 -7.80 18.59 -9.22
N GLU A 61 -7.36 19.84 -9.05
CA GLU A 61 -5.94 20.16 -9.17
C GLU A 61 -5.12 19.55 -8.03
N LEU A 62 -5.70 19.33 -6.85
CA LEU A 62 -5.01 18.77 -5.68
C LEU A 62 -4.71 17.28 -5.81
N ILE A 63 -5.40 16.58 -6.72
CA ILE A 63 -5.23 15.14 -6.94
C ILE A 63 -4.30 14.80 -8.12
N LYS A 64 -3.70 15.81 -8.75
CA LYS A 64 -2.85 15.67 -9.95
C LYS A 64 -1.39 16.06 -9.67
N LYS A 65 -0.51 15.77 -10.62
CA LYS A 65 0.86 16.34 -10.72
C LYS A 65 1.81 15.95 -9.57
N GLY A 66 1.47 14.95 -8.74
CA GLY A 66 2.35 14.49 -7.67
C GLY A 66 2.60 15.54 -6.58
N ILE A 67 1.64 16.44 -6.34
CA ILE A 67 1.69 17.45 -5.27
C ILE A 67 1.93 16.78 -3.91
N LEU A 68 1.24 15.67 -3.65
CA LEU A 68 1.38 14.91 -2.41
C LEU A 68 2.81 14.35 -2.25
N ASP A 69 3.53 14.06 -3.32
CA ASP A 69 4.87 13.45 -3.26
C ASP A 69 5.84 14.32 -2.44
N GLU A 70 5.71 15.65 -2.52
CA GLU A 70 6.50 16.57 -1.70
C GLU A 70 6.12 16.52 -0.21
N LEU A 71 4.84 16.35 0.10
CA LEU A 71 4.39 16.19 1.49
C LEU A 71 4.84 14.85 2.07
N LEU A 72 4.85 13.78 1.27
CA LEU A 72 5.29 12.45 1.72
C LEU A 72 6.77 12.43 2.11
N ARG A 73 7.61 13.26 1.49
CA ARG A 73 9.01 13.43 1.91
C ARG A 73 9.15 14.06 3.29
N ILE A 74 8.15 14.83 3.72
CA ILE A 74 8.13 15.50 5.02
C ILE A 74 7.50 14.60 6.08
N ASN A 75 6.32 14.04 5.80
CA ASN A 75 5.61 13.14 6.68
C ASN A 75 4.89 12.04 5.87
N PRO A 76 5.34 10.78 5.95
CA PRO A 76 4.69 9.64 5.29
C PRO A 76 3.23 9.40 5.72
N GLU A 77 2.83 9.84 6.93
CA GLU A 77 1.45 9.69 7.40
C GLU A 77 0.42 10.43 6.53
N TYR A 78 0.86 11.44 5.76
CA TYR A 78 0.00 12.12 4.81
C TYR A 78 -0.57 11.18 3.75
N ALA A 79 0.06 10.03 3.48
CA ALA A 79 -0.48 9.03 2.57
C ALA A 79 -1.86 8.54 3.03
N HIS A 80 -1.99 8.18 4.32
CA HIS A 80 -3.25 7.68 4.86
C HIS A 80 -4.31 8.78 4.93
N LYS A 81 -3.94 9.98 5.40
CA LYS A 81 -4.85 11.14 5.43
C LYS A 81 -5.38 11.47 4.04
N TYR A 82 -4.49 11.48 3.03
CA TYR A 82 -4.85 11.75 1.65
C TYR A 82 -5.77 10.66 1.08
N GLU A 83 -5.46 9.38 1.29
CA GLU A 83 -6.26 8.25 0.81
C GLU A 83 -7.74 8.40 1.23
N GLN A 84 -7.98 8.74 2.50
CA GLN A 84 -9.33 8.97 3.03
C GLN A 84 -9.98 10.23 2.43
N LYS A 85 -9.28 11.36 2.44
CA LYS A 85 -9.83 12.66 2.04
C LYS A 85 -10.01 12.82 0.53
N ALA A 86 -9.28 12.06 -0.28
CA ALA A 86 -9.38 12.06 -1.74
C ALA A 86 -10.45 11.09 -2.27
N LYS A 87 -10.98 10.17 -1.44
CA LYS A 87 -11.92 9.12 -1.90
C LYS A 87 -13.10 9.68 -2.68
N GLY A 88 -13.77 10.71 -2.15
CA GLY A 88 -14.96 11.29 -2.77
C GLY A 88 -14.73 11.79 -4.20
N ILE A 89 -13.70 12.62 -4.40
CA ILE A 89 -13.39 13.18 -5.72
C ILE A 89 -12.88 12.10 -6.70
N LEU A 90 -12.07 11.15 -6.24
CA LEU A 90 -11.54 10.07 -7.09
C LEU A 90 -12.67 9.15 -7.58
N VAL A 91 -13.59 8.78 -6.70
CA VAL A 91 -14.78 7.98 -7.05
C VAL A 91 -15.68 8.73 -8.02
N LYS A 92 -15.92 10.03 -7.79
CA LYS A 92 -16.69 10.88 -8.72
C LYS A 92 -16.08 10.87 -10.12
N ILE A 93 -14.76 11.07 -10.23
CA ILE A 93 -14.07 11.07 -11.53
C ILE A 93 -14.14 9.70 -12.21
N TYR A 94 -13.97 8.62 -11.46
CA TYR A 94 -14.12 7.27 -11.99
C TYR A 94 -15.51 7.08 -12.58
N LYS A 95 -16.58 7.40 -11.84
CA LYS A 95 -17.97 7.32 -12.31
C LYS A 95 -18.19 8.15 -13.56
N GLU A 96 -17.73 9.40 -13.60
CA GLU A 96 -17.86 10.27 -14.77
C GLU A 96 -17.18 9.68 -16.02
N VAL A 97 -16.03 9.00 -15.87
CA VAL A 97 -15.38 8.28 -16.98
C VAL A 97 -16.21 7.06 -17.40
N ARG A 98 -16.73 6.28 -16.44
CA ARG A 98 -17.55 5.09 -16.73
C ARG A 98 -18.88 5.41 -17.39
N GLU A 99 -19.49 6.53 -17.02
CA GLU A 99 -20.75 7.02 -17.58
C GLU A 99 -20.57 7.77 -18.92
N GLY A 100 -19.32 7.92 -19.40
CA GLY A 100 -19.03 8.63 -20.65
C GLY A 100 -19.15 10.16 -20.55
N LYS A 101 -19.41 10.71 -19.35
CA LYS A 101 -19.35 12.18 -19.09
C LYS A 101 -17.94 12.72 -19.28
N ARG A 102 -16.92 11.86 -19.14
CA ARG A 102 -15.51 12.14 -19.48
C ARG A 102 -14.97 11.06 -20.40
N ARG A 103 -14.26 11.48 -21.45
CA ARG A 103 -13.60 10.54 -22.37
C ARG A 103 -12.39 9.83 -21.74
N ILE A 104 -11.64 10.53 -20.88
CA ILE A 104 -10.41 10.02 -20.25
C ILE A 104 -10.29 10.55 -18.83
N PHE A 105 -9.50 9.86 -18.00
CA PHE A 105 -9.07 10.38 -16.71
C PHE A 105 -8.27 11.69 -16.86
N PRO A 106 -8.34 12.59 -15.87
CA PRO A 106 -7.57 13.81 -15.89
C PRO A 106 -6.07 13.57 -16.07
N ARG A 107 -5.41 14.44 -16.85
CA ARG A 107 -3.96 14.36 -17.07
C ARG A 107 -3.23 14.53 -15.73
N GLY A 108 -2.23 13.68 -15.49
CA GLY A 108 -1.43 13.70 -14.26
C GLY A 108 -2.09 13.02 -13.05
N LEU A 109 -3.31 12.51 -13.16
CA LEU A 109 -3.98 11.78 -12.07
C LEU A 109 -3.16 10.55 -11.62
N TRP A 110 -2.53 9.88 -12.57
CA TRP A 110 -1.69 8.71 -12.35
C TRP A 110 -0.21 9.05 -12.24
N GLN A 111 0.18 10.25 -11.81
CA GLN A 111 1.60 10.64 -11.73
C GLN A 111 2.16 10.47 -10.31
N GLY A 112 3.42 10.05 -10.20
CA GLY A 112 4.10 9.96 -8.90
C GLY A 112 3.54 8.88 -7.96
N GLU A 113 3.91 9.02 -6.68
CA GLU A 113 3.41 8.19 -5.57
C GLU A 113 1.95 8.52 -5.27
N GLN A 114 1.57 9.80 -5.36
CA GLN A 114 0.19 10.25 -5.32
C GLN A 114 -0.71 9.48 -6.28
N GLY A 115 -0.24 9.27 -7.52
CA GLY A 115 -0.97 8.54 -8.54
C GLY A 115 -1.14 7.05 -8.21
N LYS A 116 -0.23 6.44 -7.44
CA LYS A 116 -0.42 5.08 -6.93
C LYS A 116 -1.49 5.05 -5.84
N ILE A 117 -1.48 6.02 -4.92
CA ILE A 117 -2.53 6.13 -3.89
C ILE A 117 -3.90 6.39 -4.52
N ASN A 118 -3.98 7.26 -5.54
CA ASN A 118 -5.20 7.45 -6.34
C ASN A 118 -5.69 6.13 -6.95
N ALA A 119 -4.77 5.32 -7.49
CA ALA A 119 -5.11 4.03 -8.05
C ALA A 119 -5.61 3.04 -6.97
N LYS A 120 -4.95 2.98 -5.81
CA LYS A 120 -5.39 2.16 -4.67
C LYS A 120 -6.83 2.46 -4.27
N VAL A 121 -7.17 3.75 -4.10
CA VAL A 121 -8.53 4.18 -3.75
C VAL A 121 -9.55 3.67 -4.76
N ILE A 122 -9.26 3.85 -6.06
CA ILE A 122 -10.18 3.46 -7.12
C ILE A 122 -10.28 1.94 -7.26
N ILE A 123 -9.17 1.20 -7.14
CA ILE A 123 -9.18 -0.27 -7.14
C ILE A 123 -10.05 -0.80 -6.01
N ARG A 124 -9.86 -0.31 -4.78
CA ARG A 124 -10.66 -0.70 -3.62
C ARG A 124 -12.13 -0.40 -3.83
N TYR A 125 -12.45 0.82 -4.24
CA TYR A 125 -13.83 1.22 -4.56
C TYR A 125 -14.48 0.28 -5.58
N VAL A 126 -13.77 -0.06 -6.67
CA VAL A 126 -14.33 -0.92 -7.72
C VAL A 126 -14.56 -2.34 -7.21
N VAL A 127 -13.57 -2.94 -6.51
CA VAL A 127 -13.70 -4.30 -5.98
C VAL A 127 -14.79 -4.40 -4.92
N GLU A 128 -14.79 -3.49 -3.96
CA GLU A 128 -15.61 -3.58 -2.75
C GLU A 128 -17.03 -3.03 -2.98
N GLU A 129 -17.19 -1.95 -3.75
CA GLU A 129 -18.47 -1.24 -3.86
C GLU A 129 -19.14 -1.41 -5.23
N VAL A 130 -18.37 -1.49 -6.33
CA VAL A 130 -18.95 -1.67 -7.68
C VAL A 130 -19.23 -3.13 -7.95
N GLU A 131 -18.26 -4.00 -7.70
CA GLU A 131 -18.37 -5.44 -7.92
C GLU A 131 -18.94 -6.19 -6.70
N GLY A 132 -18.72 -5.65 -5.49
CA GLY A 132 -19.21 -6.25 -4.25
C GLY A 132 -18.53 -7.59 -3.91
N TRP A 133 -17.27 -7.77 -4.33
CA TRP A 133 -16.59 -9.05 -4.16
C TRP A 133 -16.03 -9.26 -2.75
N SER A 134 -16.18 -10.49 -2.26
CA SER A 134 -15.54 -10.98 -1.05
C SER A 134 -14.01 -11.06 -1.25
N LEU A 135 -13.24 -10.43 -0.36
CA LEU A 135 -11.77 -10.43 -0.46
C LEU A 135 -11.16 -11.85 -0.40
N PRO A 136 -11.56 -12.77 0.51
CA PRO A 136 -11.06 -14.14 0.50
C PRO A 136 -11.19 -14.86 -0.85
N ASP A 137 -12.25 -14.59 -1.61
CA ASP A 137 -12.50 -15.24 -2.90
C ASP A 137 -12.07 -14.40 -4.10
N LEU A 138 -11.51 -13.21 -3.88
CA LEU A 138 -11.14 -12.27 -4.92
C LEU A 138 -10.35 -12.95 -6.06
N PRO A 139 -9.27 -13.72 -5.82
CA PRO A 139 -8.52 -14.40 -6.89
C PRO A 139 -9.36 -15.22 -7.87
N LYS A 140 -10.48 -15.79 -7.40
CA LYS A 140 -11.33 -16.70 -8.18
C LYS A 140 -12.36 -15.95 -9.03
N MET A 141 -12.56 -14.65 -8.79
CA MET A 141 -13.62 -13.86 -9.44
C MET A 141 -13.39 -13.64 -10.93
N ARG A 142 -12.12 -13.71 -11.37
CA ARG A 142 -11.74 -13.55 -12.77
C ARG A 142 -10.56 -14.45 -13.11
N SER A 143 -10.63 -15.09 -14.27
CA SER A 143 -9.51 -15.85 -14.84
C SER A 143 -8.52 -14.99 -15.63
N ASN A 144 -8.90 -13.75 -15.97
CA ASN A 144 -8.06 -12.81 -16.72
C ASN A 144 -8.18 -11.39 -16.15
N TRP A 145 -7.39 -11.11 -15.12
CA TRP A 145 -7.34 -9.80 -14.48
C TRP A 145 -6.93 -8.66 -15.41
N GLY A 146 -6.01 -8.92 -16.35
CA GLY A 146 -5.61 -7.92 -17.34
C GLY A 146 -6.81 -7.46 -18.18
N ASN A 147 -7.61 -8.41 -18.69
CA ASN A 147 -8.82 -8.06 -19.43
C ASN A 147 -9.83 -7.26 -18.57
N TRP A 148 -10.01 -7.66 -17.31
CA TRP A 148 -10.91 -6.95 -16.40
C TRP A 148 -10.50 -5.48 -16.24
N PHE A 149 -9.22 -5.21 -15.92
CA PHE A 149 -8.68 -3.85 -15.83
C PHE A 149 -8.84 -3.06 -17.14
N HIS A 150 -8.53 -3.67 -18.29
CA HIS A 150 -8.49 -2.95 -19.57
C HIS A 150 -9.87 -2.73 -20.19
N LYS A 151 -10.77 -3.71 -20.14
CA LYS A 151 -12.02 -3.73 -20.90
C LYS A 151 -13.24 -3.54 -20.03
N GLU A 152 -13.29 -4.21 -18.88
CA GLU A 152 -14.48 -4.21 -18.02
C GLU A 152 -14.57 -2.92 -17.21
N ILE A 153 -13.49 -2.54 -16.51
CA ILE A 153 -13.51 -1.38 -15.60
C ILE A 153 -12.80 -0.13 -16.15
N GLY A 154 -12.20 -0.21 -17.34
CA GLY A 154 -11.60 0.93 -18.04
C GLY A 154 -10.38 1.55 -17.35
N LEU A 155 -9.68 0.78 -16.51
CA LEU A 155 -8.48 1.20 -15.79
C LEU A 155 -7.18 0.77 -16.48
N GLY A 156 -7.22 0.26 -17.72
CA GLY A 156 -6.03 -0.17 -18.46
C GLY A 156 -4.95 0.92 -18.60
N GLY A 157 -5.36 2.18 -18.76
CA GLY A 157 -4.43 3.32 -18.80
C GLY A 157 -3.75 3.59 -17.45
N MET A 158 -4.42 3.32 -16.33
CA MET A 158 -3.83 3.38 -14.99
C MET A 158 -2.85 2.21 -14.80
N LEU A 159 -3.29 1.00 -15.14
CA LEU A 159 -2.51 -0.22 -14.99
C LEU A 159 -1.15 -0.13 -15.72
N GLY A 160 -1.16 0.32 -16.98
CA GLY A 160 0.08 0.49 -17.75
C GLY A 160 1.00 1.60 -17.23
N ARG A 161 0.45 2.68 -16.64
CA ARG A 161 1.24 3.83 -16.16
C ARG A 161 1.79 3.65 -14.75
N LYS A 162 1.16 2.82 -13.92
CA LYS A 162 1.47 2.70 -12.49
C LYS A 162 2.01 1.33 -12.09
N PHE A 163 1.62 0.29 -12.82
CA PHE A 163 1.82 -1.09 -12.41
C PHE A 163 2.31 -1.95 -13.58
N HIS A 164 2.97 -1.36 -14.58
CA HIS A 164 3.59 -2.09 -15.70
C HIS A 164 2.66 -3.09 -16.42
N ASN A 165 1.35 -2.82 -16.50
CA ASN A 165 0.33 -3.76 -16.99
C ASN A 165 0.21 -5.07 -16.16
N SER A 166 0.62 -5.06 -14.90
CA SER A 166 0.57 -6.17 -13.95
C SER A 166 -0.60 -6.00 -12.96
N PRO A 167 -1.67 -6.80 -13.07
CA PRO A 167 -2.72 -6.84 -12.07
C PRO A 167 -2.22 -7.23 -10.69
N LEU A 168 -1.24 -8.14 -10.61
CA LEU A 168 -0.57 -8.51 -9.37
C LEU A 168 0.01 -7.28 -8.66
N GLU A 169 0.79 -6.44 -9.36
CA GLU A 169 1.35 -5.23 -8.76
C GLU A 169 0.25 -4.26 -8.28
N ALA A 170 -0.83 -4.12 -9.05
CA ALA A 170 -1.95 -3.27 -8.70
C ALA A 170 -2.67 -3.75 -7.44
N PHE A 171 -2.99 -5.05 -7.35
CA PHE A 171 -3.65 -5.62 -6.18
C PHE A 171 -2.73 -5.65 -4.96
N LYS A 172 -1.44 -5.99 -5.13
CA LYS A 172 -0.47 -5.99 -4.03
C LYS A 172 -0.26 -4.59 -3.45
N PHE A 173 -0.30 -3.56 -4.29
CA PHE A 173 -0.30 -2.17 -3.83
C PHE A 173 -1.62 -1.78 -3.16
N ALA A 174 -2.75 -2.21 -3.72
CA ALA A 174 -4.06 -1.86 -3.18
C ALA A 174 -4.36 -2.58 -1.86
N TYR A 175 -3.84 -3.78 -1.65
CA TYR A 175 -4.18 -4.69 -0.54
C TYR A 175 -2.94 -5.37 0.06
N PRO A 176 -1.87 -4.63 0.42
CA PRO A 176 -0.64 -5.22 0.91
C PRO A 176 -0.84 -6.07 2.18
N GLU A 177 -1.90 -5.80 2.95
CA GLU A 177 -2.27 -6.55 4.14
C GLU A 177 -2.71 -7.99 3.86
N TYR A 178 -3.23 -8.30 2.67
CA TYR A 178 -3.79 -9.61 2.34
C TYR A 178 -2.85 -10.52 1.55
N PHE A 179 -1.70 -10.00 1.10
CA PHE A 179 -0.68 -10.82 0.43
C PHE A 179 0.26 -11.49 1.44
N TRP A 180 0.62 -12.74 1.11
CA TRP A 180 1.64 -13.52 1.82
C TRP A 180 2.97 -12.75 1.83
N ASP A 181 3.52 -12.60 3.05
CA ASP A 181 4.79 -11.95 3.26
C ASP A 181 5.88 -13.01 3.41
N LYS A 182 6.73 -13.10 2.38
CA LYS A 182 7.83 -14.07 2.30
C LYS A 182 8.92 -13.85 3.35
N ASP A 183 8.93 -12.70 4.02
CA ASP A 183 9.87 -12.37 5.10
C ASP A 183 9.18 -12.38 6.48
N ASN A 184 7.85 -12.55 6.53
CA ASN A 184 7.06 -12.68 7.75
C ASN A 184 5.90 -13.69 7.58
N TRP A 185 6.23 -14.98 7.62
CA TRP A 185 5.27 -16.06 7.32
C TRP A 185 4.11 -16.19 8.31
N ASP A 186 4.24 -15.61 9.51
CA ASP A 186 3.21 -15.67 10.55
C ASP A 186 2.17 -14.54 10.42
N LYS A 187 2.43 -13.54 9.56
CA LYS A 187 1.46 -12.50 9.22
C LYS A 187 0.25 -13.16 8.55
N PRO A 188 -0.99 -12.90 9.02
CA PRO A 188 -2.19 -13.35 8.33
C PRO A 188 -2.22 -12.85 6.88
N PHE A 189 -2.59 -13.73 5.96
CA PHE A 189 -2.75 -13.40 4.54
C PHE A 189 -3.93 -14.18 3.98
N LEU A 190 -4.44 -13.72 2.83
CA LEU A 190 -5.49 -14.39 2.06
C LEU A 190 -4.95 -14.93 0.74
N TRP A 191 -3.91 -14.30 0.18
CA TRP A 191 -3.49 -14.55 -1.20
C TRP A 191 -1.98 -14.70 -1.32
N PHE A 192 -1.57 -15.47 -2.30
CA PHE A 192 -0.21 -15.58 -2.80
C PHE A 192 -0.03 -14.75 -4.08
N ASP A 193 1.22 -14.41 -4.43
CA ASP A 193 1.49 -13.68 -5.67
C ASP A 193 0.97 -14.44 -6.92
N HIS A 194 1.09 -15.78 -6.95
CA HIS A 194 0.63 -16.61 -8.06
C HIS A 194 -0.90 -16.62 -8.26
N ASP A 195 -1.69 -16.16 -7.29
CA ASP A 195 -3.15 -16.03 -7.41
C ASP A 195 -3.58 -14.94 -8.40
N PHE A 196 -2.72 -13.94 -8.63
CA PHE A 196 -2.99 -12.79 -9.50
C PHE A 196 -1.95 -12.64 -10.63
N SER A 197 -0.97 -13.54 -10.68
CA SER A 197 0.24 -13.38 -11.50
C SER A 197 -0.01 -13.61 -13.00
N PRO A 198 0.86 -13.08 -13.88
CA PRO A 198 0.83 -13.42 -15.29
C PRO A 198 1.03 -14.92 -15.50
N LYS A 199 0.60 -15.42 -16.66
CA LYS A 199 1.05 -16.73 -17.13
C LYS A 199 2.58 -16.72 -17.18
N GLY A 200 3.23 -17.72 -16.58
CA GLY A 200 4.68 -17.82 -16.62
C GLY A 200 5.43 -17.59 -15.30
N ILE A 201 4.74 -17.32 -14.18
CA ILE A 201 5.42 -17.03 -12.90
C ILE A 201 6.36 -18.17 -12.46
N TRP A 202 6.06 -19.42 -12.84
CA TRP A 202 6.86 -20.59 -12.48
C TRP A 202 8.08 -20.77 -13.40
N GLU A 203 8.07 -20.11 -14.55
CA GLU A 203 9.08 -20.21 -15.61
C GLU A 203 10.00 -18.98 -15.68
N ASP A 204 9.58 -17.84 -15.10
CA ASP A 204 10.33 -16.59 -15.10
C ASP A 204 11.35 -16.54 -13.93
N PRO A 205 12.67 -16.51 -14.21
CA PRO A 205 13.70 -16.49 -13.17
C PRO A 205 13.61 -15.31 -12.21
N ALA A 206 12.92 -14.22 -12.57
CA ALA A 206 12.65 -13.11 -11.66
C ALA A 206 11.88 -13.54 -10.40
N TYR A 207 11.18 -14.67 -10.46
CA TYR A 207 10.40 -15.23 -9.36
C TYR A 207 11.08 -16.40 -8.63
N ASP A 208 12.32 -16.77 -8.98
CA ASP A 208 13.02 -17.91 -8.35
C ASP A 208 13.14 -17.76 -6.83
N ASP A 209 13.41 -16.55 -6.32
CA ASP A 209 13.43 -16.30 -4.87
C ASP A 209 12.05 -16.50 -4.23
N TYR A 210 11.00 -16.03 -4.90
CA TYR A 210 9.63 -16.23 -4.45
C TYR A 210 9.27 -17.71 -4.42
N VAL A 211 9.53 -18.46 -5.50
CA VAL A 211 9.27 -19.90 -5.59
C VAL A 211 10.06 -20.67 -4.53
N ARG A 212 11.35 -20.36 -4.33
CA ARG A 212 12.18 -20.98 -3.30
C ARG A 212 11.59 -20.77 -1.90
N LYS A 213 11.22 -19.53 -1.57
CA LYS A 213 10.62 -19.21 -0.26
C LYS A 213 9.24 -19.85 -0.10
N LEU A 214 8.46 -19.93 -1.17
CA LEU A 214 7.15 -20.57 -1.18
C LEU A 214 7.27 -22.07 -0.88
N ILE A 215 8.18 -22.77 -1.57
CA ILE A 215 8.46 -24.19 -1.31
C ILE A 215 8.86 -24.39 0.15
N ARG A 216 9.78 -23.55 0.65
CA ARG A 216 10.21 -23.60 2.04
C ARG A 216 9.05 -23.39 3.02
N TYR A 217 8.16 -22.43 2.75
CA TYR A 217 6.95 -22.20 3.53
C TYR A 217 6.06 -23.44 3.59
N TYR A 218 5.77 -24.07 2.44
CA TYR A 218 4.95 -25.29 2.43
C TYR A 218 5.61 -26.42 3.24
N VAL A 219 6.92 -26.63 3.08
CA VAL A 219 7.65 -27.66 3.82
C VAL A 219 7.64 -27.39 5.34
N GLU A 220 8.07 -26.21 5.77
CA GLU A 220 8.30 -25.93 7.20
C GLU A 220 7.01 -25.55 7.94
N LYS A 221 6.09 -24.81 7.31
CA LYS A 221 4.89 -24.25 7.98
C LYS A 221 3.61 -25.02 7.72
N VAL A 222 3.41 -25.52 6.49
CA VAL A 222 2.18 -26.27 6.16
C VAL A 222 2.33 -27.73 6.59
N GLU A 223 3.45 -28.35 6.26
CA GLU A 223 3.69 -29.77 6.56
C GLU A 223 4.40 -30.00 7.90
N GLY A 224 5.10 -28.99 8.43
CA GLY A 224 5.86 -29.10 9.68
C GLY A 224 7.15 -29.91 9.55
N TRP A 225 7.71 -30.00 8.35
CA TRP A 225 8.87 -30.82 8.04
C TRP A 225 10.20 -30.08 8.27
N SER A 226 11.19 -30.85 8.70
CA SER A 226 12.57 -30.41 8.90
C SER A 226 13.35 -30.51 7.59
N LEU A 227 13.99 -29.41 7.16
CA LEU A 227 14.77 -29.39 5.91
C LEU A 227 15.88 -30.46 5.85
N PRO A 228 16.68 -30.70 6.91
CA PRO A 228 17.67 -31.79 6.91
C PRO A 228 17.10 -33.19 6.66
N ASP A 229 15.83 -33.40 7.02
CA ASP A 229 15.20 -34.72 6.95
C ASP A 229 14.47 -34.93 5.63
N LEU A 230 14.19 -33.85 4.87
CA LEU A 230 13.45 -33.87 3.59
C LEU A 230 13.75 -35.12 2.76
N PRO A 231 14.99 -35.42 2.32
CA PRO A 231 15.25 -36.56 1.42
C PRO A 231 14.78 -37.94 1.93
N LYS A 232 14.62 -38.08 3.25
CA LYS A 232 14.20 -39.32 3.91
C LYS A 232 12.70 -39.39 4.16
N MET A 233 11.98 -38.27 4.08
CA MET A 233 10.56 -38.20 4.47
C MET A 233 9.63 -38.85 3.46
N ARG A 234 10.03 -38.88 2.18
CA ARG A 234 9.22 -39.46 1.10
C ARG A 234 10.02 -39.73 -0.16
N ASN A 235 9.48 -40.59 -1.00
CA ASN A 235 10.01 -40.96 -2.31
C ASN A 235 9.13 -40.48 -3.48
N ASP A 236 7.94 -39.93 -3.22
CA ASP A 236 6.92 -39.50 -4.19
C ASP A 236 6.83 -37.97 -4.36
N TRP A 237 7.95 -37.26 -4.29
CA TRP A 237 8.02 -35.79 -4.38
C TRP A 237 7.20 -35.19 -5.52
N ARG A 238 7.20 -35.86 -6.68
CA ARG A 238 6.45 -35.41 -7.86
C ARG A 238 4.95 -35.31 -7.60
N ASP A 239 4.40 -36.26 -6.85
CA ASP A 239 2.96 -36.31 -6.60
C ASP A 239 2.55 -35.33 -5.49
N TRP A 240 3.47 -34.98 -4.59
CA TRP A 240 3.25 -33.89 -3.65
C TRP A 240 3.10 -32.54 -4.33
N PHE A 241 4.04 -32.19 -5.20
CA PHE A 241 4.02 -30.90 -5.91
C PHE A 241 2.80 -30.74 -6.83
N ARG A 242 2.10 -31.84 -7.16
CA ARG A 242 0.90 -31.85 -7.99
C ARG A 242 -0.40 -31.71 -7.21
N LYS A 243 -0.38 -32.05 -5.92
CA LYS A 243 -1.55 -31.98 -5.02
C LYS A 243 -1.66 -30.58 -4.44
#